data_AF-A0A4R4WYY4-F1
#
_entry.id   AF-A0A4R4WYY4-F1
#
_cell.length_a   1.000
_cell.length_b   1.000
_cell.length_c   1.000
_cell.angle_alpha   90.00
_cell.angle_beta   90.00
_cell.angle_gamma   90.00
#
_symmetry.space_group_name_H-M   'P 1'
#
loop_
_entity.id
_entity.type
_entity.pdbx_description
1 polymer ?
#
loop_
_entity_poly.entity_id
_entity_poly.type
_entity_poly.pdbx_seq_one_letter_code
_entity_poly.pdbx_strand_id
1 'polypeptide(L)'
;MVSMLLLVSGVVGTLLTLVGATTAPMGAAFVVTLIIAVFLTAVLRIVRAVPDIRRESAATARAVANVQAVKPNDDTLVGRRLRLFKEAAEAGNDCEAVLSARSALDDSEMANKHHLDHALIWALPVFGFIGTALTMAGMVTSFSNALDDQGDPSVLIDALKEHVLPELASAFGVTLIALFLSVVAFGAMALVERSERASVVAADEVFLIYIARLPAKQAAPAMHGLTQELAQSRQEMAQTRGRTEELVKGLDALRTAVERMSAAETRPQKYTLVREP
;
A
#
# COMPACT_ATOMS: atom_id res chain seq x y z
N MET A 1 -5.84 -37.94 -7.54
CA MET A 1 -6.98 -37.08 -7.15
C MET A 1 -7.86 -37.72 -6.08
N VAL A 2 -8.28 -38.99 -6.23
CA VAL A 2 -9.13 -39.70 -5.24
C VAL A 2 -8.52 -39.75 -3.81
N SER A 3 -7.22 -40.02 -3.69
CA SER A 3 -6.54 -40.07 -2.38
C SER A 3 -6.48 -38.72 -1.65
N MET A 4 -6.51 -37.60 -2.39
CA MET A 4 -6.46 -36.25 -1.79
C MET A 4 -7.85 -35.83 -1.31
N LEU A 5 -8.91 -36.20 -2.04
CA LEU A 5 -10.29 -36.02 -1.63
C LEU A 5 -10.62 -36.80 -0.35
N LEU A 6 -10.15 -38.04 -0.22
CA LEU A 6 -10.35 -38.86 0.97
C LEU A 6 -9.61 -38.31 2.22
N LEU A 7 -8.43 -37.73 2.03
CA LEU A 7 -7.71 -37.05 3.11
C LEU A 7 -8.44 -35.79 3.57
N VAL A 8 -8.92 -34.97 2.63
CA VAL A 8 -9.68 -33.76 2.95
C VAL A 8 -10.99 -34.11 3.66
N SER A 9 -11.73 -35.12 3.20
CA SER A 9 -12.96 -35.55 3.88
C SER A 9 -12.70 -36.08 5.28
N GLY A 10 -11.60 -36.81 5.49
CA GLY A 10 -11.19 -37.29 6.81
C GLY A 10 -10.83 -36.14 7.76
N VAL A 11 -10.10 -35.14 7.28
CA VAL A 11 -9.73 -33.95 8.06
C VAL A 11 -10.96 -33.13 8.41
N VAL A 12 -11.88 -32.91 7.46
CA VAL A 12 -13.16 -32.22 7.70
C VAL A 12 -13.96 -32.93 8.80
N GLY A 13 -14.13 -34.25 8.68
CA GLY A 13 -14.84 -35.05 9.70
C GLY A 13 -14.20 -34.94 11.08
N THR A 14 -12.86 -35.01 11.14
CA THR A 14 -12.13 -34.90 12.41
C THR A 14 -12.29 -33.52 13.04
N LEU A 15 -12.18 -32.45 12.25
CA LEU A 15 -12.38 -31.07 12.73
C LEU A 15 -13.82 -30.82 13.21
N LEU A 16 -14.82 -31.33 12.48
CA LEU A 16 -16.22 -31.23 12.90
C LEU A 16 -16.45 -31.98 14.22
N THR A 17 -15.90 -33.18 14.38
CA THR A 17 -16.01 -33.92 15.65
C THR A 17 -15.29 -33.21 16.81
N LEU A 18 -14.13 -32.60 16.56
CA LEU A 18 -13.35 -31.88 17.56
C LEU A 18 -14.12 -30.70 18.15
N VAL A 19 -14.92 -30.02 17.32
CA VAL A 19 -15.70 -28.85 17.74
C VAL A 19 -17.16 -29.22 18.08
N GLY A 20 -17.46 -30.52 18.25
CA GLY A 20 -18.80 -30.98 18.63
C GLY A 20 -19.86 -30.79 17.55
N ALA A 21 -19.46 -30.53 16.30
CA ALA A 21 -20.31 -30.35 15.14
C ALA A 21 -20.62 -31.70 14.45
N THR A 22 -21.05 -32.69 15.23
CA THR A 22 -21.26 -34.08 14.73
C THR A 22 -22.58 -34.27 13.98
N THR A 23 -23.54 -33.36 14.17
CA THR A 23 -24.87 -33.37 13.52
C THR A 23 -24.96 -32.37 12.36
N ALA A 24 -23.81 -31.86 11.90
CA ALA A 24 -23.76 -30.82 10.88
C ALA A 24 -24.50 -31.27 9.61
N PRO A 25 -25.54 -30.52 9.15
CA PRO A 25 -26.22 -30.84 7.89
C PRO A 25 -25.24 -30.80 6.72
N MET A 26 -25.56 -31.47 5.60
CA MET A 26 -24.67 -31.54 4.42
C MET A 26 -24.15 -30.16 3.97
N GLY A 27 -24.95 -29.10 4.15
CA GLY A 27 -24.54 -27.72 3.86
C GLY A 27 -23.38 -27.22 4.74
N ALA A 28 -23.35 -27.56 6.02
CA ALA A 28 -22.27 -27.17 6.93
C ALA A 28 -20.95 -27.88 6.60
N ALA A 29 -21.00 -29.16 6.22
CA ALA A 29 -19.81 -29.88 5.75
C ALA A 29 -19.22 -29.27 4.46
N PHE A 30 -20.07 -28.81 3.54
CA PHE A 30 -19.63 -28.11 2.34
C PHE A 30 -18.93 -26.79 2.68
N VAL A 31 -19.51 -25.99 3.59
CA VAL A 31 -18.92 -24.72 4.03
C VAL A 31 -17.58 -24.94 4.73
N VAL A 32 -17.45 -25.93 5.62
CA VAL A 32 -16.17 -26.24 6.27
C VAL A 32 -15.12 -26.72 5.26
N THR A 33 -15.52 -27.51 4.27
CA THR A 33 -14.62 -27.91 3.18
C THR A 33 -14.13 -26.68 2.39
N LEU A 34 -15.02 -25.74 2.10
CA LEU A 34 -14.67 -24.48 1.43
C LEU A 34 -13.73 -23.62 2.28
N ILE A 35 -13.99 -23.48 3.58
CA ILE A 35 -13.13 -22.78 4.54
C ILE A 35 -11.72 -23.39 4.51
N ILE A 36 -11.61 -24.72 4.58
CA ILE A 36 -10.32 -25.42 4.53
C ILE A 36 -9.63 -25.20 3.18
N ALA A 37 -10.36 -25.25 2.06
CA ALA A 37 -9.78 -25.01 0.75
C ALA A 37 -9.24 -23.57 0.60
N VAL A 38 -9.98 -22.58 1.08
CA VAL A 38 -9.53 -21.16 1.11
C VAL A 38 -8.32 -21.01 2.01
N PHE A 39 -8.35 -21.58 3.21
CA PHE A 39 -7.22 -21.55 4.15
C PHE A 39 -5.97 -22.20 3.56
N LEU A 40 -6.09 -23.39 2.97
CA LEU A 40 -4.96 -24.07 2.31
C LEU A 40 -4.43 -23.26 1.14
N THR A 41 -5.30 -22.61 0.36
CA THR A 41 -4.88 -21.75 -0.74
C THR A 41 -4.10 -20.54 -0.22
N ALA A 42 -4.58 -19.89 0.85
CA ALA A 42 -3.87 -18.78 1.49
C ALA A 42 -2.51 -19.23 2.05
N VAL A 43 -2.48 -20.33 2.82
CA VAL A 43 -1.23 -20.88 3.37
C VAL A 43 -0.24 -21.27 2.26
N LEU A 44 -0.71 -21.89 1.18
CA LEU A 44 0.15 -22.27 0.07
C LEU A 44 0.74 -21.04 -0.64
N ARG A 45 -0.01 -19.94 -0.75
CA ARG A 45 0.50 -18.67 -1.30
C ARG A 45 1.56 -18.07 -0.38
N ILE A 46 1.29 -18.03 0.93
CA ILE A 46 2.23 -17.59 1.96
C ILE A 46 3.53 -18.41 1.92
N VAL A 47 3.43 -19.75 1.93
CA VAL A 47 4.57 -20.66 1.93
C VAL A 47 5.39 -20.53 0.63
N ARG A 48 4.74 -20.33 -0.51
CA ARG A 48 5.44 -20.10 -1.79
C ARG A 48 6.18 -18.77 -1.84
N ALA A 49 5.78 -17.78 -1.05
CA ALA A 49 6.49 -16.49 -0.95
C ALA A 49 7.76 -16.59 -0.08
N VAL A 50 7.80 -17.47 0.92
CA VAL A 50 8.95 -17.64 1.83
C VAL A 50 10.32 -17.83 1.13
N PRO A 51 10.49 -18.71 0.11
CA PRO A 51 11.79 -18.87 -0.54
C PRO A 51 12.27 -17.59 -1.24
N ASP A 52 11.36 -16.83 -1.84
CA ASP A 52 11.70 -15.56 -2.51
C ASP A 52 12.17 -14.54 -1.48
N ILE A 53 11.48 -14.44 -0.34
CA ILE A 53 11.89 -13.59 0.78
C ILE A 53 13.27 -13.97 1.28
N ARG A 54 13.52 -15.27 1.51
CA ARG A 54 14.85 -15.74 1.94
C ARG A 54 15.93 -15.40 0.93
N ARG A 55 15.63 -15.48 -0.37
CA ARG A 55 16.56 -15.13 -1.45
C ARG A 55 16.85 -13.63 -1.45
N GLU A 56 15.83 -12.80 -1.29
CA GLU A 56 15.96 -11.34 -1.20
C GLU A 56 16.74 -10.93 0.05
N SER A 57 16.37 -11.42 1.24
CA SER A 57 17.10 -11.12 2.48
C SER A 57 18.56 -11.58 2.41
N ALA A 58 18.86 -12.73 1.79
CA ALA A 58 20.23 -13.18 1.59
C ALA A 58 21.01 -12.27 0.61
N ALA A 59 20.36 -11.75 -0.42
CA ALA A 59 20.97 -10.78 -1.33
C ALA A 59 21.26 -9.45 -0.62
N THR A 60 20.32 -8.96 0.19
CA THR A 60 20.52 -7.77 1.02
C THR A 60 21.66 -7.96 2.02
N ALA A 61 21.72 -9.11 2.70
CA ALA A 61 22.83 -9.42 3.61
C ALA A 61 24.20 -9.44 2.91
N ARG A 62 24.28 -9.97 1.67
CA ARG A 62 25.50 -9.90 0.85
C ARG A 62 25.85 -8.45 0.50
N ALA A 63 24.86 -7.62 0.19
CA ALA A 63 25.05 -6.21 -0.12
C ALA A 63 25.57 -5.40 1.07
N VAL A 64 25.04 -5.66 2.28
CA VAL A 64 25.52 -5.07 3.53
C VAL A 64 27.01 -5.37 3.74
N ALA A 65 27.42 -6.62 3.51
CA ALA A 65 28.82 -7.02 3.66
C ALA A 65 29.72 -6.42 2.57
N ASN A 66 29.28 -6.46 1.31
CA ASN A 66 29.98 -5.86 0.19
C ASN A 66 29.02 -5.58 -0.97
N VAL A 67 28.67 -4.32 -1.19
CA VAL A 67 27.78 -3.88 -2.29
C VAL A 67 28.29 -4.32 -3.66
N GLN A 68 29.61 -4.38 -3.86
CA GLN A 68 30.22 -4.82 -5.13
C GLN A 68 30.06 -6.32 -5.38
N ALA A 69 29.72 -7.12 -4.37
CA ALA A 69 29.46 -8.54 -4.52
C ALA A 69 28.08 -8.83 -5.12
N VAL A 70 27.17 -7.85 -5.15
CA VAL A 70 25.85 -7.98 -5.77
C VAL A 70 25.95 -7.64 -7.25
N LYS A 71 25.47 -8.55 -8.11
CA LYS A 71 25.47 -8.30 -9.55
C LYS A 71 24.23 -7.46 -9.89
N PRO A 72 24.34 -6.43 -10.74
CA PRO A 72 23.18 -5.63 -11.18
C PRO A 72 22.13 -6.43 -11.95
N ASN A 73 22.50 -7.62 -12.46
CA ASN A 73 21.61 -8.51 -13.19
C ASN A 73 20.90 -9.54 -12.29
N ASP A 74 21.16 -9.50 -10.98
CA ASP A 74 20.42 -10.32 -10.02
C ASP A 74 19.01 -9.73 -9.88
N ASP A 75 17.98 -10.54 -10.15
CA ASP A 75 16.57 -10.17 -9.95
C ASP A 75 16.22 -10.16 -8.46
N THR A 76 16.80 -9.21 -7.75
CA THR A 76 16.66 -8.97 -6.32
C THR A 76 16.44 -7.48 -6.11
N LEU A 77 15.79 -7.09 -5.01
CA LEU A 77 15.55 -5.68 -4.67
C LEU A 77 16.83 -4.84 -4.77
N VAL A 78 17.92 -5.32 -4.15
CA VAL A 78 19.21 -4.62 -4.18
C VAL A 78 19.81 -4.59 -5.59
N GLY A 79 19.73 -5.68 -6.36
CA GLY A 79 20.24 -5.72 -7.74
C GLY A 79 19.52 -4.71 -8.65
N ARG A 80 18.18 -4.66 -8.56
CA ARG A 80 17.36 -3.69 -9.31
C ARG A 80 17.70 -2.24 -8.95
N ARG A 81 17.84 -1.94 -7.65
CA ARG A 81 18.24 -0.60 -7.17
C ARG A 81 19.66 -0.24 -7.58
N LEU A 82 20.60 -1.19 -7.55
CA LEU A 82 21.99 -0.97 -7.97
C LEU A 82 22.06 -0.68 -9.48
N ARG A 83 21.24 -1.36 -10.29
CA ARG A 83 21.14 -1.09 -11.73
C ARG A 83 20.62 0.32 -11.98
N LEU A 84 19.52 0.70 -11.34
CA LEU A 84 18.94 2.05 -11.46
C LEU A 84 19.92 3.13 -11.00
N PHE A 85 20.64 2.90 -9.91
CA PHE A 85 21.67 3.82 -9.43
C PHE A 85 22.78 4.02 -10.48
N LYS A 86 23.27 2.95 -11.11
CA LYS A 86 24.31 3.05 -12.15
C LYS A 86 23.81 3.80 -13.38
N GLU A 87 22.61 3.47 -13.86
CA GLU A 87 21.96 4.16 -14.99
C GLU A 87 21.78 5.66 -14.68
N ALA A 88 21.34 6.03 -13.47
CA ALA A 88 21.20 7.42 -13.04
C ALA A 88 22.55 8.16 -12.96
N ALA A 89 23.58 7.50 -12.41
CA ALA A 89 24.91 8.07 -12.29
C ALA A 89 25.58 8.30 -13.66
N GLU A 90 25.41 7.36 -14.60
CA GLU A 90 25.90 7.49 -15.98
C GLU A 90 25.19 8.61 -16.74
N ALA A 91 23.90 8.81 -16.49
CA ALA A 91 23.12 9.92 -17.06
C ALA A 91 23.40 11.29 -16.40
N GLY A 92 24.17 11.32 -15.30
CA GLY A 92 24.41 12.55 -14.52
C GLY A 92 23.18 13.05 -13.76
N ASN A 93 22.19 12.19 -13.53
CA ASN A 93 20.98 12.52 -12.80
C ASN A 93 21.20 12.50 -11.29
N ASP A 94 20.31 13.13 -10.53
CA ASP A 94 20.33 13.06 -9.07
C ASP A 94 20.01 11.63 -8.60
N CYS A 95 21.06 10.91 -8.22
CA CYS A 95 20.98 9.53 -7.79
C CYS A 95 20.19 9.37 -6.48
N GLU A 96 20.20 10.37 -5.60
CA GLU A 96 19.46 10.36 -4.34
C GLU A 96 17.95 10.48 -4.63
N ALA A 97 17.58 11.42 -5.51
CA ALA A 97 16.19 11.61 -5.93
C ALA A 97 15.62 10.35 -6.62
N VAL A 98 16.39 9.74 -7.54
CA VAL A 98 15.96 8.51 -8.23
C VAL A 98 15.79 7.34 -7.26
N LEU A 99 16.71 7.17 -6.32
CA LEU A 99 16.66 6.08 -5.35
C LEU A 99 15.52 6.27 -4.35
N SER A 100 15.29 7.51 -3.88
CA SER A 100 14.16 7.86 -3.01
C SER A 100 12.82 7.57 -3.70
N ALA A 101 12.67 8.00 -4.96
CA ALA A 101 11.48 7.69 -5.75
C ALA A 101 11.30 6.17 -5.93
N ARG A 102 12.39 5.42 -6.15
CA ARG A 102 12.35 3.97 -6.26
C ARG A 102 11.93 3.30 -4.95
N SER A 103 12.41 3.77 -3.81
CA SER A 103 12.01 3.19 -2.51
C SER A 103 10.51 3.41 -2.24
N ALA A 104 9.98 4.61 -2.53
CA ALA A 104 8.54 4.88 -2.44
C ALA A 104 7.69 3.97 -3.35
N LEU A 105 8.20 3.64 -4.54
CA LEU A 105 7.54 2.68 -5.44
C LEU A 105 7.60 1.25 -4.90
N ASP A 106 8.74 0.83 -4.36
CA ASP A 106 8.88 -0.52 -3.79
C ASP A 106 7.94 -0.70 -2.58
N ASP A 107 7.79 0.31 -1.71
CA ASP A 107 6.82 0.31 -0.61
C ASP A 107 5.36 0.18 -1.12
N SER A 108 5.04 0.90 -2.19
CA SER A 108 3.70 0.85 -2.80
C SER A 108 3.41 -0.50 -3.46
N GLU A 109 4.40 -1.08 -4.16
CA GLU A 109 4.31 -2.39 -4.79
C GLU A 109 4.14 -3.49 -3.73
N MET A 110 4.90 -3.41 -2.63
CA MET A 110 4.75 -4.31 -1.48
C MET A 110 3.36 -4.28 -0.87
N ALA A 111 2.79 -3.09 -0.67
CA ALA A 111 1.43 -2.95 -0.14
C ALA A 111 0.38 -3.60 -1.07
N ASN A 112 0.60 -3.57 -2.38
CA ASN A 112 -0.32 -4.16 -3.36
C ASN A 112 -0.13 -5.67 -3.57
N LYS A 113 1.09 -6.18 -3.41
CA LYS A 113 1.47 -7.60 -3.62
C LYS A 113 0.55 -8.58 -2.90
N HIS A 114 0.12 -8.20 -1.71
CA HIS A 114 -0.61 -9.05 -0.76
C HIS A 114 -2.11 -8.76 -0.66
N HIS A 115 -2.63 -7.87 -1.51
CA HIS A 115 -4.05 -7.50 -1.50
C HIS A 115 -4.97 -8.72 -1.66
N LEU A 116 -4.65 -9.64 -2.57
CA LEU A 116 -5.44 -10.86 -2.77
C LEU A 116 -5.34 -11.83 -1.58
N ASP A 117 -4.18 -11.91 -0.94
CA ASP A 117 -3.97 -12.77 0.23
C ASP A 117 -4.83 -12.28 1.41
N HIS A 118 -4.88 -10.95 1.62
CA HIS A 118 -5.78 -10.33 2.59
C HIS A 118 -7.25 -10.56 2.28
N ALA A 119 -7.68 -10.48 1.02
CA ALA A 119 -9.05 -10.77 0.63
C ALA A 119 -9.45 -12.22 0.95
N LEU A 120 -8.56 -13.19 0.70
CA LEU A 120 -8.80 -14.60 1.02
C LEU A 120 -8.90 -14.85 2.53
N ILE A 121 -8.01 -14.24 3.32
CA ILE A 121 -8.02 -14.35 4.78
C ILE A 121 -9.30 -13.71 5.34
N TRP A 122 -9.68 -12.54 4.83
CA TRP A 122 -10.93 -11.85 5.22
C TRP A 122 -12.19 -12.65 4.88
N ALA A 123 -12.17 -13.46 3.82
CA ALA A 123 -13.30 -14.30 3.45
C ALA A 123 -13.56 -15.44 4.45
N LEU A 124 -12.56 -15.90 5.23
CA LEU A 124 -12.71 -17.04 6.14
C LEU A 124 -13.79 -16.80 7.22
N PRO A 125 -13.79 -15.68 7.98
CA PRO A 125 -14.88 -15.37 8.91
C PRO A 125 -16.25 -15.24 8.24
N VAL A 126 -16.29 -14.67 7.02
CA VAL A 126 -17.53 -14.51 6.25
C VAL A 126 -18.12 -15.87 5.91
N PHE A 127 -17.30 -16.82 5.44
CA PHE A 127 -17.75 -18.19 5.22
C PHE A 127 -18.20 -18.87 6.52
N GLY A 128 -17.52 -18.60 7.64
CA GLY A 128 -17.94 -19.07 8.96
C GLY A 128 -19.35 -18.59 9.36
N PHE A 129 -19.66 -17.32 9.07
CA PHE A 129 -20.98 -16.73 9.30
C PHE A 129 -22.05 -17.26 8.34
N ILE A 130 -21.68 -17.51 7.07
CA ILE A 130 -22.58 -18.17 6.12
C ILE A 130 -22.90 -19.59 6.59
N GLY A 131 -21.92 -20.30 7.13
CA GLY A 131 -22.10 -21.65 7.69
C GLY A 131 -23.08 -21.70 8.85
N THR A 132 -23.00 -20.75 9.79
CA THR A 132 -24.00 -20.64 10.86
C THR A 132 -25.37 -20.28 10.32
N ALA A 133 -25.46 -19.31 9.41
CA ALA A 133 -26.74 -18.89 8.83
C ALA A 133 -27.46 -20.05 8.14
N LEU A 134 -26.74 -20.88 7.37
CA LEU A 134 -27.30 -22.07 6.74
C LEU A 134 -27.75 -23.12 7.75
N THR A 135 -26.96 -23.36 8.80
CA THR A 135 -27.31 -24.33 9.85
C THR A 135 -28.52 -23.85 10.65
N MET A 136 -28.57 -22.57 11.01
CA MET A 136 -29.70 -21.96 11.71
C MET A 136 -30.97 -21.94 10.86
N ALA A 137 -30.88 -21.72 9.55
CA ALA A 137 -32.03 -21.82 8.66
C ALA A 137 -32.60 -23.24 8.64
N GLY A 138 -31.74 -24.26 8.56
CA GLY A 138 -32.14 -25.67 8.65
C GLY A 138 -32.83 -25.99 9.98
N MET A 139 -32.27 -25.51 11.08
CA MET A 139 -32.80 -25.69 12.44
C MET A 139 -34.22 -25.14 12.59
N VAL A 140 -34.49 -23.94 12.07
CA VAL A 140 -35.81 -23.33 12.10
C VAL A 140 -36.82 -24.14 11.29
N THR A 141 -36.41 -24.68 10.13
CA THR A 141 -37.27 -25.56 9.33
C THR A 141 -37.57 -26.88 10.05
N SER A 142 -36.55 -27.55 10.59
CA SER A 142 -36.70 -28.80 11.36
C SER A 142 -37.62 -28.61 12.57
N PHE A 143 -37.45 -27.50 13.29
CA PHE A 143 -38.28 -27.17 14.46
C PHE A 143 -39.73 -26.84 14.09
N SER A 144 -39.96 -26.11 12.99
CA SER A 144 -41.31 -25.82 12.48
C SER A 144 -42.05 -27.09 12.10
N ASN A 145 -41.37 -28.04 11.45
CA ASN A 145 -41.99 -29.33 11.09
C ASN A 145 -42.34 -30.16 12.33
N ALA A 146 -41.51 -30.12 13.37
CA ALA A 146 -41.79 -30.79 14.64
C ALA A 146 -42.97 -30.17 15.42
N LEU A 147 -43.21 -28.86 15.22
CA LEU A 147 -44.32 -28.11 15.80
C LEU A 147 -45.66 -28.39 15.10
N ASP A 148 -45.66 -28.50 13.78
CA ASP A 148 -46.88 -28.73 13.00
C ASP A 148 -47.51 -30.11 13.28
N ASP A 149 -46.71 -31.06 13.77
CA ASP A 149 -47.15 -32.43 14.02
C ASP A 149 -47.74 -32.65 15.44
N GLN A 150 -47.48 -31.76 16.42
CA GLN A 150 -47.83 -32.05 17.84
C GLN A 150 -48.23 -30.83 18.69
N GLY A 151 -49.31 -30.98 19.47
CA GLY A 151 -49.90 -29.93 20.32
C GLY A 151 -49.57 -29.98 21.82
N ASP A 152 -48.61 -30.82 22.25
CA ASP A 152 -48.32 -31.06 23.68
C ASP A 152 -46.97 -30.41 24.11
N PRO A 153 -46.91 -29.63 25.21
CA PRO A 153 -45.68 -28.90 25.61
C PRO A 153 -44.48 -29.78 25.97
N SER A 154 -44.68 -31.02 26.39
CA SER A 154 -43.60 -31.98 26.67
C SER A 154 -42.82 -32.35 25.41
N VAL A 155 -43.54 -32.54 24.31
CA VAL A 155 -42.99 -32.84 22.98
C VAL A 155 -42.17 -31.67 22.47
N LEU A 156 -42.60 -30.44 22.74
CA LEU A 156 -41.85 -29.25 22.34
C LEU A 156 -40.46 -29.18 23.00
N ILE A 157 -40.36 -29.59 24.25
CA ILE A 157 -39.08 -29.65 24.98
C ILE A 157 -38.17 -30.73 24.37
N ASP A 158 -38.73 -31.88 24.01
CA ASP A 158 -37.97 -32.97 23.40
C ASP A 158 -37.53 -32.62 21.97
N ALA A 159 -38.40 -31.98 21.18
CA ALA A 159 -38.06 -31.44 19.87
C ALA A 159 -36.90 -30.43 19.95
N LEU A 160 -36.89 -29.57 20.97
CA LEU A 160 -35.80 -28.60 21.20
C LEU A 160 -34.47 -29.30 21.53
N LYS A 161 -34.51 -30.37 22.34
CA LYS A 161 -33.32 -31.13 22.73
C LYS A 161 -32.75 -31.95 21.58
N GLU A 162 -33.60 -32.52 20.74
CA GLU A 162 -33.18 -33.42 19.66
C GLU A 162 -32.76 -32.66 18.40
N HIS A 163 -33.46 -31.57 18.05
CA HIS A 163 -33.27 -30.89 16.76
C HIS A 163 -32.53 -29.55 16.88
N VAL A 164 -32.80 -28.76 17.94
CA VAL A 164 -32.32 -27.37 18.01
C VAL A 164 -30.95 -27.28 18.68
N LEU A 165 -30.79 -27.85 19.89
CA LEU A 165 -29.53 -27.74 20.65
C LEU A 165 -28.31 -28.34 19.93
N PRO A 166 -28.39 -29.52 19.29
CA PRO A 166 -27.25 -30.11 18.59
C PRO A 166 -26.86 -29.32 17.34
N GLU A 167 -27.84 -28.87 16.55
CA GLU A 167 -27.60 -28.06 15.35
C GLU A 167 -27.02 -26.69 15.69
N LEU A 168 -27.46 -26.09 16.80
CA LEU A 168 -26.92 -24.82 17.28
C LEU A 168 -25.45 -24.97 17.70
N ALA A 169 -25.11 -26.02 18.46
CA ALA A 169 -23.72 -26.31 18.83
C ALA A 169 -22.86 -26.53 17.58
N SER A 170 -23.37 -27.28 16.60
CA SER A 170 -22.71 -27.49 15.31
C SER A 170 -22.48 -26.20 14.53
N ALA A 171 -23.46 -25.28 14.52
CA ALA A 171 -23.35 -24.00 13.86
C ALA A 171 -22.19 -23.18 14.44
N PHE A 172 -22.13 -23.04 15.77
CA PHE A 172 -21.02 -22.36 16.44
C PHE A 172 -19.68 -23.01 16.15
N GLY A 173 -19.64 -24.34 16.02
CA GLY A 173 -18.42 -25.05 15.70
C GLY A 173 -17.84 -24.70 14.32
N VAL A 174 -18.70 -24.55 13.31
CA VAL A 174 -18.28 -24.11 11.97
C VAL A 174 -17.65 -22.72 12.01
N THR A 175 -18.23 -21.79 12.78
CA THR A 175 -17.65 -20.44 12.95
C THR A 175 -16.34 -20.48 13.73
N LEU A 176 -16.24 -21.29 14.78
CA LEU A 176 -15.01 -21.43 15.54
C LEU A 176 -13.85 -21.87 14.64
N ILE A 177 -14.08 -22.86 13.77
CA ILE A 177 -13.09 -23.33 12.79
C ILE A 177 -12.67 -22.18 11.86
N ALA A 178 -13.64 -21.45 11.29
CA ALA A 178 -13.37 -20.32 10.40
C ALA A 178 -12.54 -19.22 11.08
N LEU A 179 -12.92 -18.82 12.30
CA LEU A 179 -12.22 -17.78 13.05
C LEU A 179 -10.81 -18.21 13.44
N PHE A 180 -10.66 -19.45 13.92
CA PHE A 180 -9.35 -19.98 14.30
C PHE A 180 -8.39 -20.01 13.10
N LEU A 181 -8.84 -20.57 11.97
CA LEU A 181 -8.05 -20.62 10.74
C LEU A 181 -7.75 -19.22 10.20
N SER A 182 -8.70 -18.29 10.32
CA SER A 182 -8.48 -16.88 9.94
C SER A 182 -7.38 -16.23 10.76
N VAL A 183 -7.37 -16.42 12.08
CA VAL A 183 -6.34 -15.86 12.97
C VAL A 183 -4.96 -16.44 12.65
N VAL A 184 -4.89 -17.76 12.42
CA VAL A 184 -3.63 -18.44 12.04
C VAL A 184 -3.11 -17.90 10.70
N ALA A 185 -3.97 -17.80 9.69
CA ALA A 185 -3.58 -17.31 8.37
C ALA A 185 -3.16 -15.82 8.42
N PHE A 186 -3.91 -14.99 9.14
CA PHE A 186 -3.59 -13.58 9.35
C PHE A 186 -2.24 -13.40 10.07
N GLY A 187 -1.99 -14.18 11.14
CA GLY A 187 -0.72 -14.14 11.86
C GLY A 187 0.47 -14.56 11.00
N ALA A 188 0.32 -15.63 10.20
CA ALA A 188 1.35 -16.06 9.26
C ALA A 188 1.64 -14.98 8.21
N MET A 189 0.60 -14.34 7.69
CA MET A 189 0.70 -13.26 6.71
C MET A 189 1.44 -12.04 7.29
N ALA A 190 1.09 -11.62 8.50
CA ALA A 190 1.75 -10.51 9.18
C ALA A 190 3.26 -10.75 9.38
N LEU A 191 3.69 -11.99 9.64
CA LEU A 191 5.10 -12.33 9.76
C LEU A 191 5.83 -12.22 8.41
N VAL A 192 5.18 -12.65 7.33
CA VAL A 192 5.71 -12.53 5.96
C VAL A 192 5.89 -11.07 5.59
N GLU A 193 4.85 -10.24 5.72
CA GLU A 193 4.94 -8.81 5.40
C GLU A 193 6.01 -8.10 6.25
N ARG A 194 6.11 -8.45 7.54
CA ARG A 194 7.16 -7.90 8.41
C ARG A 194 8.56 -8.21 7.89
N SER A 195 8.79 -9.43 7.41
CA SER A 195 10.10 -9.85 6.89
C SER A 195 10.45 -9.19 5.56
N GLU A 196 9.47 -8.97 4.69
CA GLU A 196 9.67 -8.23 3.44
C GLU A 196 9.98 -6.75 3.72
N ARG A 197 9.22 -6.11 4.62
CA ARG A 197 9.45 -4.69 4.96
C ARG A 197 10.82 -4.48 5.56
N ALA A 198 11.26 -5.40 6.42
CA ALA A 198 12.62 -5.39 6.97
C ALA A 198 13.69 -5.50 5.87
N SER A 199 13.42 -6.27 4.81
CA SER A 199 14.36 -6.42 3.68
C SER A 199 14.47 -5.15 2.83
N VAL A 200 13.38 -4.41 2.64
CA VAL A 200 13.38 -3.09 1.98
C VAL A 200 14.13 -2.05 2.79
N VAL A 201 13.86 -1.94 4.09
CA VAL A 201 14.56 -1.01 4.98
C VAL A 201 16.07 -1.30 5.01
N ALA A 202 16.45 -2.57 5.11
CA ALA A 202 17.86 -2.97 5.06
C ALA A 202 18.51 -2.62 3.71
N ALA A 203 17.77 -2.72 2.60
CA ALA A 203 18.27 -2.29 1.29
C ALA A 203 18.47 -0.76 1.23
N ASP A 204 17.54 0.04 1.77
CA ASP A 204 17.69 1.50 1.85
C ASP A 204 18.95 1.91 2.63
N GLU A 205 19.18 1.29 3.79
CA GLU A 205 20.35 1.56 4.62
C GLU A 205 21.66 1.31 3.87
N VAL A 206 21.74 0.20 3.11
CA VAL A 206 22.91 -0.14 2.29
C VAL A 206 23.21 0.96 1.28
N PHE A 207 22.19 1.46 0.57
CA PHE A 207 22.41 2.48 -0.45
C PHE A 207 22.71 3.86 0.15
N LEU A 208 22.13 4.21 1.31
CA LEU A 208 22.50 5.44 2.03
C LEU A 208 23.98 5.44 2.42
N ILE A 209 24.47 4.33 2.99
CA ILE A 209 25.90 4.16 3.30
C ILE A 209 26.74 4.23 2.03
N TYR A 210 26.27 3.63 0.94
CA TYR A 210 26.99 3.63 -0.33
C TYR A 210 27.10 5.04 -0.91
N ILE A 211 26.01 5.81 -0.97
CA ILE A 211 25.96 7.20 -1.44
C ILE A 211 26.89 8.09 -0.59
N ALA A 212 26.83 7.96 0.74
CA ALA A 212 27.68 8.72 1.65
C ALA A 212 29.18 8.46 1.46
N ARG A 213 29.55 7.29 0.93
CA ARG A 213 30.94 6.90 0.65
C ARG A 213 31.40 7.26 -0.76
N LEU A 214 30.52 7.78 -1.63
CA LEU A 214 30.94 8.20 -2.96
C LEU A 214 31.87 9.42 -2.82
N PRO A 215 33.04 9.39 -3.46
CA PRO A 215 33.90 10.57 -3.47
C PRO A 215 33.14 11.74 -4.09
N ALA A 216 33.22 12.92 -3.45
CA ALA A 216 32.51 14.16 -3.80
C ALA A 216 32.53 14.56 -5.29
N LYS A 217 33.41 13.93 -6.09
CA LYS A 217 33.50 14.06 -7.55
C LYS A 217 32.21 13.62 -8.29
N GLN A 218 31.37 12.77 -7.69
CA GLN A 218 30.04 12.39 -8.23
C GLN A 218 28.87 13.18 -7.61
N ALA A 219 29.10 13.90 -6.50
CA ALA A 219 28.14 14.86 -5.92
C ALA A 219 28.23 16.25 -6.59
N ALA A 220 29.26 16.48 -7.40
CA ALA A 220 29.47 17.70 -8.16
C ALA A 220 28.31 18.10 -9.11
N PRO A 221 27.60 17.19 -9.81
CA PRO A 221 26.49 17.56 -10.69
C PRO A 221 25.27 18.07 -9.92
N ALA A 222 24.93 17.46 -8.78
CA ALA A 222 23.82 17.86 -7.93
C ALA A 222 24.06 19.26 -7.31
N MET A 223 25.29 19.51 -6.84
CA MET A 223 25.69 20.84 -6.38
C MET A 223 25.74 21.86 -7.53
N HIS A 224 26.15 21.47 -8.74
CA HIS A 224 26.14 22.37 -9.90
C HIS A 224 24.71 22.78 -10.30
N GLY A 225 23.77 21.85 -10.35
CA GLY A 225 22.35 22.15 -10.64
C GLY A 225 21.75 23.12 -9.63
N LEU A 226 21.95 22.85 -8.33
CA LEU A 226 21.47 23.73 -7.27
C LEU A 226 22.14 25.12 -7.34
N THR A 227 23.45 25.19 -7.59
CA THR A 227 24.13 26.49 -7.76
C THR A 227 23.70 27.24 -9.02
N GLN A 228 23.35 26.53 -10.09
CA GLN A 228 22.89 27.12 -11.35
C GLN A 228 21.47 27.68 -11.21
N GLU A 229 20.56 26.96 -10.55
CA GLU A 229 19.22 27.47 -10.23
C GLU A 229 19.28 28.66 -9.27
N LEU A 230 20.15 28.60 -8.25
CA LEU A 230 20.34 29.72 -7.32
C LEU A 230 20.98 30.94 -8.00
N ALA A 231 21.86 30.72 -8.98
CA ALA A 231 22.44 31.78 -9.80
C ALA A 231 21.39 32.39 -10.75
N GLN A 232 20.56 31.56 -11.38
CA GLN A 232 19.45 32.02 -12.24
C GLN A 232 18.42 32.83 -11.44
N SER A 233 18.00 32.33 -10.27
CA SER A 233 17.07 33.05 -9.39
C SER A 233 17.64 34.38 -8.88
N ARG A 234 18.93 34.42 -8.53
CA ARG A 234 19.61 35.69 -8.19
C ARG A 234 19.65 36.66 -9.37
N GLN A 235 19.88 36.15 -10.59
CA GLN A 235 19.93 36.97 -11.80
C GLN A 235 18.56 37.52 -12.18
N GLU A 236 17.49 36.73 -12.03
CA GLU A 236 16.10 37.15 -12.25
C GLU A 236 15.67 38.22 -11.24
N MET A 237 16.02 38.07 -9.95
CA MET A 237 15.81 39.10 -8.94
C MET A 237 16.57 40.39 -9.25
N ALA A 238 17.81 40.30 -9.74
CA ALA A 238 18.59 41.48 -10.14
C ALA A 238 17.97 42.19 -11.35
N GLN A 239 17.46 41.43 -12.33
CA GLN A 239 16.80 41.98 -13.51
C GLN A 239 15.45 42.65 -13.18
N THR A 240 14.70 42.05 -12.25
CA THR A 240 13.43 42.62 -11.75
C THR A 240 13.69 43.94 -11.02
N ARG A 241 14.77 44.01 -10.22
CA ARG A 241 15.19 45.24 -9.55
C ARG A 241 15.61 46.33 -10.56
N GLY A 242 16.36 45.97 -11.60
CA GLY A 242 16.71 46.91 -12.69
C GLY A 242 15.48 47.47 -13.41
N ARG A 243 14.48 46.63 -13.73
CA ARG A 243 13.20 47.07 -14.31
C ARG A 243 12.43 48.04 -13.42
N THR A 244 12.45 47.81 -12.10
CA THR A 244 11.79 48.74 -11.17
C THR A 244 12.50 50.10 -11.11
N GLU A 245 13.82 50.14 -11.21
CA GLU A 245 14.59 51.39 -11.26
C GLU A 245 14.34 52.17 -12.56
N GLU A 246 14.22 51.48 -13.70
CA GLU A 246 13.86 52.11 -14.97
C GLU A 246 12.44 52.70 -14.96
N LEU A 247 11.48 51.98 -14.37
CA LEU A 247 10.10 52.47 -14.20
C LEU A 247 10.04 53.72 -13.32
N VAL A 248 10.81 53.76 -12.22
CA VAL A 248 10.89 54.94 -11.34
C VAL A 248 11.50 56.13 -12.07
N LYS A 249 12.60 55.94 -12.80
CA LYS A 249 13.21 57.01 -13.61
C LYS A 249 12.25 57.52 -14.70
N GLY A 250 11.51 56.62 -15.35
CA GLY A 250 10.50 56.96 -16.34
C GLY A 250 9.36 57.79 -15.74
N LEU A 251 8.93 57.44 -14.52
CA LEU A 251 7.88 58.17 -13.80
C LEU A 251 8.35 59.58 -13.39
N ASP A 252 9.60 59.72 -12.90
CA ASP A 252 10.19 61.03 -12.58
C ASP A 252 10.36 61.92 -13.82
N ALA A 253 10.76 61.33 -14.96
CA ALA A 253 10.85 62.04 -16.23
C ALA A 253 9.48 62.53 -16.71
N LEU A 254 8.44 61.69 -16.57
CA LEU A 254 7.07 62.04 -16.91
C LEU A 254 6.53 63.15 -16.01
N ARG A 255 6.77 63.06 -14.70
CA ARG A 255 6.43 64.11 -13.73
C ARG A 255 7.09 65.44 -14.09
N THR A 256 8.39 65.42 -14.40
CA THR A 256 9.13 66.62 -14.81
C THR A 256 8.58 67.22 -16.11
N ALA A 257 8.18 66.39 -17.07
CA ALA A 257 7.54 66.85 -18.30
C ALA A 257 6.16 67.49 -18.03
N VAL A 258 5.36 66.90 -17.14
CA VAL A 258 4.07 67.46 -16.71
C VAL A 258 4.26 68.81 -16.00
N GLU A 259 5.24 68.93 -15.10
CA GLU A 259 5.57 70.19 -14.43
C GLU A 259 6.01 71.28 -15.42
N ARG A 260 6.78 70.92 -16.46
CA ARG A 260 7.16 71.85 -17.55
C ARG A 260 5.97 72.28 -18.40
N MET A 261 5.06 71.38 -18.73
CA MET A 261 3.84 71.72 -19.48
C MET A 261 2.93 72.64 -18.66
N SER A 262 2.72 72.34 -17.38
CA SER A 262 1.94 73.17 -16.47
C SER A 262 2.54 74.58 -16.34
N ALA A 263 3.87 74.69 -16.20
CA ALA A 263 4.56 75.98 -16.12
C ALA A 263 4.51 76.78 -17.44
N ALA A 264 4.47 76.10 -18.60
CA ALA A 264 4.29 76.76 -19.90
C ALA A 264 2.87 77.32 -20.06
N GLU A 265 1.86 76.64 -19.51
CA GLU A 265 0.45 77.05 -19.54
C GLU A 265 0.16 78.24 -18.62
N THR A 266 0.95 78.45 -17.56
CA THR A 266 0.77 79.59 -16.63
C THR A 266 1.44 80.88 -17.09
N ARG A 267 2.13 80.90 -18.24
CA ARG A 267 2.84 82.10 -18.72
C ARG A 267 1.86 83.02 -19.46
N PRO A 268 1.51 84.22 -18.96
CA PRO A 268 0.57 85.11 -19.63
C PRO A 268 1.17 85.58 -20.97
N GLN A 269 0.53 85.20 -22.09
CA GLN A 269 0.86 85.72 -23.41
C GLN A 269 0.62 87.23 -23.46
N LYS A 270 1.68 88.03 -23.33
CA LYS A 270 1.63 89.46 -23.66
C LYS A 270 1.48 89.58 -25.19
N TYR A 271 0.26 89.78 -25.65
CA TYR A 271 -0.02 90.23 -27.01
C TYR A 271 0.37 91.71 -27.13
N THR A 272 1.49 91.99 -27.77
CA THR A 272 1.88 93.36 -28.14
C THR A 272 1.27 93.67 -29.50
N LEU A 273 0.16 94.41 -29.53
CA LEU A 273 -0.42 94.94 -30.77
C LEU A 273 0.47 96.07 -31.29
N VAL A 274 1.27 95.77 -32.32
CA VAL A 274 1.97 96.78 -33.12
C VAL A 274 0.98 97.31 -34.16
N ARG A 275 0.59 98.58 -34.04
CA ARG A 275 -0.04 99.35 -35.13
C ARG A 275 1.07 100.03 -35.91
N GLU A 276 1.09 99.81 -37.22
CA GLU A 276 1.81 100.63 -38.19
C GLU A 276 0.81 101.10 -39.26
N PRO A 277 1.13 102.18 -39.99
CA PRO A 277 1.11 103.58 -39.58
C PRO A 277 -0.25 104.27 -39.84
#